data_AF-A0A4P5Y1X4-F1
#
_entry.id   AF-A0A4P5Y1X4-F1
#
_cell.length_a   1.000
_cell.length_b   1.000
_cell.length_c   1.000
_cell.angle_alpha   90.00
_cell.angle_beta   90.00
_cell.angle_gamma   90.00
#
_symmetry.space_group_name_H-M   'P 1'
#
loop_
_entity.id
_entity.type
_entity.pdbx_description
1 polymer ?
#
loop_
_entity_poly.entity_id
_entity_poly.type
_entity_poly.pdbx_seq_one_letter_code
_entity_poly.pdbx_strand_id
1 'polypeptide(L)' 'MSRIVTFEATQPTPVTVGTETKWICACGLSKNKPFCDGTHKACKTEESGKVYRYNLDGTRTEVTA' A
#
# COMPACT_ATOMS: atom_id res chain seq x y z
N MET A 1 17.03 16.55 -2.59
CA MET A 1 17.26 15.51 -1.55
C MET A 1 16.25 14.40 -1.79
N SER A 2 16.71 13.18 -2.02
CA SER A 2 15.84 12.01 -2.23
C SER A 2 15.75 11.21 -0.94
N ARG A 3 14.57 10.66 -0.64
CA ARG A 3 14.36 9.77 0.50
C ARG A 3 13.74 8.47 0.03
N ILE A 4 14.11 7.37 0.66
CA ILE A 4 13.44 6.08 0.51
C ILE A 4 12.30 6.04 1.53
N VAL A 5 11.11 5.66 1.09
CA VAL A 5 9.94 5.48 1.96
C VAL A 5 9.50 4.03 1.84
N THR A 6 9.50 3.32 2.96
CA THR A 6 9.06 1.92 3.04
C THR A 6 7.62 1.88 3.53
N PHE A 7 6.76 1.13 2.84
CA PHE A 7 5.38 0.88 3.26
C PHE A 7 5.29 -0.53 3.83
N GLU A 8 5.16 -0.64 5.16
CA GLU A 8 5.04 -1.93 5.86
C GLU A 8 3.59 -2.37 6.08
N ALA A 9 2.66 -1.41 6.09
CA ALA A 9 1.24 -1.70 6.25
C ALA A 9 0.67 -2.32 4.97
N THR A 10 -0.09 -3.40 5.10
CA THR A 10 -0.72 -4.09 3.94
C THR A 10 -2.22 -3.82 3.82
N GLN A 11 -2.78 -3.01 4.72
CA GLN A 11 -4.22 -2.74 4.84
C GLN A 11 -4.47 -1.24 5.03
N PRO A 12 -5.66 -0.73 4.66
CA PRO A 12 -6.03 0.65 4.94
C PRO A 12 -6.31 0.89 6.42
N THR A 13 -6.11 2.13 6.85
CA THR A 13 -6.41 2.57 8.22
C THR A 13 -7.78 3.26 8.24
N PRO A 14 -8.72 2.84 9.13
CA PRO A 14 -9.97 3.55 9.30
C PRO A 14 -9.72 4.87 10.03
N VAL A 15 -10.29 5.96 9.52
CA VAL A 15 -10.27 7.29 10.14
C VAL A 15 -11.72 7.76 10.25
N THR A 16 -12.15 8.03 11.48
CA THR A 16 -13.49 8.51 11.77
C THR A 16 -13.51 10.03 11.83
N VAL A 17 -14.39 10.66 11.05
CA VAL A 17 -14.61 12.11 11.02
C VAL A 17 -16.08 12.36 11.27
N GLY A 18 -16.41 12.85 12.48
CA GLY A 18 -17.80 12.93 12.93
C GLY A 18 -18.42 11.53 13.04
N THR A 19 -19.48 11.27 12.28
CA THR A 19 -20.17 9.96 12.22
C THR A 19 -19.74 9.09 11.05
N GLU A 20 -18.92 9.62 10.13
CA GLU A 20 -18.46 8.89 8.95
C GLU A 20 -17.10 8.24 9.19
N THR A 21 -16.93 7.00 8.71
CA THR A 21 -15.62 6.34 8.64
C THR A 21 -15.10 6.37 7.20
N LYS A 22 -13.90 6.92 7.01
CA LYS A 22 -13.16 6.87 5.75
C LYS A 22 -11.99 5.89 5.89
N TRP A 23 -11.68 5.19 4.81
CA TRP A 23 -10.54 4.27 4.78
C TRP A 23 -9.38 4.93 4.05
N ILE A 24 -8.28 5.12 4.77
CA ILE A 24 -7.07 5.77 4.27
C ILE A 24 -6.06 4.70 3.83
N CYS A 25 -5.50 4.87 2.64
CA CYS A 25 -4.49 3.97 2.10
C CYS A 25 -3.21 4.04 2.94
N ALA A 26 -2.82 2.92 3.54
CA ALA A 26 -1.51 2.77 4.18
C ALA A 26 -0.58 1.82 3.40
N CYS A 27 -1.09 1.08 2.40
CA CYS A 27 -0.30 0.13 1.61
C CYS A 27 0.58 0.74 0.52
N GLY A 28 0.48 2.05 0.27
CA GLY A 28 1.29 2.69 -0.77
C GLY A 28 0.84 2.42 -2.22
N LEU A 29 -0.12 1.51 -2.47
CA LEU A 29 -0.49 1.11 -3.85
C LEU A 29 -1.73 1.79 -4.45
N SER A 30 -2.57 2.42 -3.64
CA SER A 30 -3.80 3.05 -4.17
C SER A 30 -3.47 4.10 -5.24
N LYS A 31 -4.27 4.12 -6.31
CA LYS A 31 -4.29 5.15 -7.35
C LYS A 31 -5.14 6.36 -6.96
N ASN A 32 -5.98 6.23 -5.93
CA ASN A 32 -6.87 7.26 -5.40
C ASN A 32 -6.42 7.79 -4.01
N LYS A 33 -5.12 8.00 -3.82
CA LYS A 33 -4.59 8.51 -2.54
C LYS A 33 -5.22 9.86 -2.19
N PRO A 34 -5.52 10.13 -0.90
CA PRO A 34 -5.15 9.33 0.28
C PRO A 34 -6.10 8.16 0.58
N PHE A 35 -7.18 8.01 -0.18
CA PHE A 35 -8.22 7.02 0.11
C PHE A 35 -7.84 5.62 -0.33
N CYS A 36 -8.46 4.62 0.29
CA CYS A 36 -8.38 3.24 -0.15
C CYS A 36 -9.30 3.01 -1.36
N ASP A 37 -8.75 2.41 -2.43
CA ASP A 37 -9.47 1.96 -3.63
C ASP A 37 -9.50 0.42 -3.76
N GLY A 38 -9.02 -0.29 -2.75
CA GLY A 38 -8.95 -1.76 -2.74
C GLY A 38 -7.68 -2.36 -3.38
N THR A 39 -6.75 -1.57 -3.92
CA THR A 39 -5.50 -2.12 -4.49
C THR A 39 -4.63 -2.85 -3.45
N HIS A 40 -4.80 -2.55 -2.16
CA HIS A 40 -4.15 -3.26 -1.05
C HIS A 40 -4.39 -4.78 -1.06
N LYS A 41 -5.41 -5.28 -1.77
CA LYS A 41 -5.64 -6.73 -1.91
C LYS A 41 -4.46 -7.44 -2.58
N ALA A 42 -3.66 -6.76 -3.40
CA ALA A 42 -2.44 -7.31 -3.98
C ALA A 42 -1.38 -7.65 -2.91
N CYS A 43 -1.42 -7.00 -1.76
CA CYS A 43 -0.51 -7.27 -0.64
C CYS A 43 -0.80 -8.61 0.05
N LYS A 44 -1.97 -9.23 -0.15
CA LYS A 44 -2.33 -10.50 0.49
C LYS A 44 -1.48 -11.69 0.04
N THR A 45 -0.87 -11.59 -1.13
CA THR A 45 0.00 -12.62 -1.70
C THR A 45 1.48 -12.27 -1.55
N GLU A 46 1.81 -11.27 -0.75
CA GLU A 46 3.18 -10.96 -0.37
C GLU A 46 3.63 -11.91 0.74
N GLU A 47 4.83 -12.45 0.60
CA GLU A 47 5.43 -13.28 1.64
C GLU A 47 6.08 -12.39 2.70
N SER A 48 5.97 -12.81 3.97
CA SER A 48 6.59 -12.09 5.08
C SER A 48 8.12 -12.05 4.93
N GLY A 49 8.72 -10.89 5.18
CA GLY A 49 10.17 -10.69 5.10
C GLY A 49 10.71 -10.42 3.69
N LYS A 50 9.87 -10.42 2.66
CA LYS A 50 10.24 -10.05 1.30
C LYS A 50 9.91 -8.59 0.99
N VAL A 51 10.73 -7.96 0.16
CA VAL A 51 10.49 -6.61 -0.35
C VAL A 51 10.04 -6.71 -1.80
N TYR A 52 8.96 -6.04 -2.15
CA TYR A 52 8.44 -6.02 -3.52
C TYR A 52 8.51 -4.61 -4.11
N ARG A 53 8.96 -4.51 -5.37
CA ARG A 53 8.83 -3.31 -6.19
C ARG A 53 7.63 -3.48 -7.11
N TYR A 54 6.70 -2.55 -7.03
CA TYR A 54 5.56 -2.46 -7.95
C TYR A 54 5.94 -1.61 -9.16
N ASN A 55 5.84 -2.21 -10.34
CA ASN A 55 6.23 -1.60 -11.61
C ASN A 55 5.05 -0.85 -12.24
N LEU A 56 5.35 0.08 -13.16
CA LEU A 56 4.33 0.89 -13.85
C LEU A 56 3.42 0.06 -14.77
N ASP A 57 3.90 -1.08 -15.25
CA ASP A 57 3.13 -2.04 -16.06
C ASP A 57 2.17 -2.90 -15.22
N GLY A 58 2.13 -2.70 -13.89
CA GLY A 58 1.30 -3.45 -12.97
C GLY A 58 1.90 -4.78 -12.50
N THR A 59 3.09 -5.15 -12.98
CA THR A 59 3.84 -6.29 -12.45
C THR A 59 4.50 -5.93 -11.12
N ARG A 60 4.92 -6.95 -10.36
CA ARG A 60 5.77 -6.77 -9.17
C ARG A 60 7.02 -7.63 -9.29
N THR A 61 8.14 -7.13 -8.80
CA THR A 61 9.39 -7.88 -8.68
C THR A 61 9.82 -7.95 -7.22
N GLU A 62 10.25 -9.13 -6.79
CA GLU A 62 10.95 -9.26 -5.50
C GLU A 62 12.29 -8.52 -5.62
N VAL A 63 12.55 -7.64 -4.67
CA VAL A 63 13.84 -6.97 -4.52
C VAL A 63 14.63 -7.81 -3.53
N THR A 64 15.58 -8.58 -4.04
CA THR A 64 16.56 -9.26 -3.20
C THR A 64 17.42 -8.17 -2.52
N ALA A 65 17.53 -8.24 -1.20
CA ALA A 65 18.48 -7.42 -0.46
C ALA A 65 19.92 -7.85 -0.78
#